data_AF-A0A9Q9USZ5-F1
#
_entry.id   AF-A0A9Q9USZ5-F1
#
_cell.length_a   1.000
_cell.length_b   1.000
_cell.length_c   1.000
_cell.angle_alpha   90.00
_cell.angle_beta   90.00
_cell.angle_gamma   90.00
#
_symmetry.space_group_name_H-M   'P 1'
#
loop_
_entity.id
_entity.type
_entity.pdbx_description
1 polymer ?
#
loop_
_entity_poly.entity_id
_entity_poly.type
_entity_poly.pdbx_seq_one_letter_code
_entity_poly.pdbx_strand_id
1 'polypeptide(L)'
;MSHPVFLESPPWPRMPEGRKGELKSYFAAGGPSLESNAFIPLFWRVLFGPDDIRFAYCIDDFDPDDEAAELDEYLESATPEERDARYPYLVTTKASALARAAARRESLVALLGDRYRTIYDAFVDYVAAAFGEFVLVRTSGLPDVSDSNDAFATELAQVARLEQQRAPEAGLAQEIRALRRAADADAVWRTTGVGDAHADVDPWPSRALADAFPACAPRARQEVEAARDTPDKPRYREGRLDKALEWVAVGVFAAAFLGTWIKTNSIWLSILVTLVVTGLFIWGIVRMQRIK
;
A
#
# COMPACT_ATOMS: atom_id res chain seq x y z
N MET A 1 0.61 -5.43 8.12
CA MET A 1 0.11 -4.04 8.15
C MET A 1 -0.69 -3.78 6.88
N SER A 2 -1.62 -2.83 6.88
CA SER A 2 -2.28 -2.38 5.64
C SER A 2 -1.31 -1.51 4.85
N HIS A 3 -1.23 -1.75 3.55
CA HIS A 3 -0.34 -1.11 2.59
C HIS A 3 -1.20 -0.33 1.57
N PRO A 4 -1.93 0.71 1.99
CA PRO A 4 -2.94 1.33 1.16
C PRO A 4 -2.31 2.10 -0.01
N VAL A 5 -2.97 2.01 -1.15
CA VAL A 5 -2.66 2.70 -2.40
C VAL A 5 -3.90 3.48 -2.78
N PHE A 6 -3.74 4.74 -3.19
CA PHE A 6 -4.88 5.61 -3.49
C PHE A 6 -4.85 6.08 -4.93
N LEU A 7 -5.99 6.03 -5.63
CA LEU A 7 -6.23 6.72 -6.89
C LEU A 7 -7.02 7.99 -6.61
N GLU A 8 -6.40 9.13 -6.85
CA GLU A 8 -6.90 10.43 -6.41
C GLU A 8 -6.93 11.44 -7.54
N SER A 9 -7.74 12.49 -7.36
CA SER A 9 -7.71 13.67 -8.22
C SER A 9 -6.99 14.83 -7.54
N PRO A 10 -5.68 15.00 -7.78
CA PRO A 10 -4.93 16.07 -7.15
C PRO A 10 -5.17 17.42 -7.84
N PRO A 11 -5.01 18.54 -7.12
CA PRO A 11 -5.05 19.88 -7.70
C PRO A 11 -3.80 20.21 -8.55
N TRP A 12 -2.75 19.39 -8.50
CA TRP A 12 -1.47 19.61 -9.18
C TRP A 12 -0.98 18.35 -9.90
N PRO A 13 -0.11 18.48 -10.91
CA PRO A 13 0.45 17.34 -11.65
C PRO A 13 1.60 16.62 -10.88
N ARG A 14 1.52 16.55 -9.55
CA ARG A 14 2.54 15.93 -8.69
C ARG A 14 1.98 15.60 -7.31
N MET A 15 2.71 14.77 -6.57
CA MET A 15 2.50 14.61 -5.13
C MET A 15 2.66 15.94 -4.37
N PRO A 16 1.89 16.17 -3.29
CA PRO A 16 2.11 17.28 -2.39
C PRO A 16 3.45 17.12 -1.66
N GLU A 17 4.10 18.23 -1.35
CA GLU A 17 5.34 18.24 -0.57
C GLU A 17 5.05 18.59 0.90
N GLY A 18 5.04 17.59 1.77
CA GLY A 18 4.79 17.76 3.22
C GLY A 18 5.72 18.77 3.87
N ARG A 19 7.03 18.74 3.54
CA ARG A 19 8.01 19.72 4.06
C ARG A 19 7.71 21.18 3.68
N LYS A 20 6.87 21.39 2.66
CA LYS A 20 6.40 22.72 2.24
C LYS A 20 5.02 23.07 2.81
N GLY A 21 4.41 22.21 3.62
CA GLY A 21 3.07 22.40 4.19
C GLY A 21 1.95 22.25 3.15
N GLU A 22 2.17 21.49 2.08
CA GLU A 22 1.20 21.38 0.98
C GLU A 22 0.09 20.34 1.24
N LEU A 23 0.28 19.42 2.20
CA LEU A 23 -0.65 18.31 2.48
C LEU A 23 -2.05 18.79 2.84
N LYS A 24 -2.16 19.77 3.74
CA LYS A 24 -3.46 20.34 4.13
C LYS A 24 -4.22 20.91 2.94
N SER A 25 -3.54 21.65 2.06
CA SER A 25 -4.16 22.23 0.87
C SER A 25 -4.55 21.16 -0.15
N TYR A 26 -3.73 20.11 -0.27
CA TYR A 26 -4.02 18.95 -1.12
C TYR A 26 -5.30 18.23 -0.69
N PHE A 27 -5.42 17.87 0.59
CA PHE A 27 -6.59 17.14 1.09
C PHE A 27 -7.84 18.02 1.20
N ALA A 28 -7.68 19.33 1.44
CA ALA A 28 -8.80 20.27 1.45
C ALA A 28 -9.45 20.48 0.07
N ALA A 29 -8.77 20.12 -1.03
CA ALA A 29 -9.35 20.19 -2.37
C ALA A 29 -10.54 19.23 -2.57
N GLY A 30 -10.68 18.21 -1.71
CA GLY A 30 -11.88 17.37 -1.65
C GLY A 30 -12.14 16.52 -2.91
N GLY A 31 -11.09 16.18 -3.66
CA GLY A 31 -11.21 15.32 -4.84
C GLY A 31 -11.60 13.87 -4.48
N PRO A 32 -12.17 13.10 -5.42
CA PRO A 32 -12.45 11.68 -5.21
C PRO A 32 -11.17 10.91 -4.87
N SER A 33 -11.30 9.89 -4.02
CA SER A 33 -10.23 8.96 -3.67
C SER A 33 -10.77 7.52 -3.71
N LEU A 34 -10.11 6.66 -4.47
CA LEU A 34 -10.31 5.22 -4.40
C LEU A 34 -9.12 4.58 -3.69
N GLU A 35 -9.38 3.57 -2.86
CA GLU A 35 -8.38 2.83 -2.10
C GLU A 35 -8.25 1.39 -2.60
N SER A 36 -7.02 0.90 -2.58
CA SER A 36 -6.66 -0.52 -2.74
C SER A 36 -5.60 -0.85 -1.70
N ASN A 37 -5.43 -2.14 -1.37
CA ASN A 37 -4.46 -2.56 -0.35
C ASN A 37 -3.41 -3.49 -0.97
N ALA A 38 -2.14 -3.09 -0.89
CA ALA A 38 -0.95 -3.81 -1.31
C ALA A 38 -0.79 -4.06 -2.83
N PHE A 39 -1.63 -3.46 -3.69
CA PHE A 39 -1.50 -3.55 -5.14
C PHE A 39 -2.21 -2.41 -5.86
N ILE A 40 -1.84 -2.13 -7.12
CA ILE A 40 -2.56 -1.22 -8.01
C ILE A 40 -3.60 -2.01 -8.84
N PRO A 41 -4.91 -1.75 -8.67
CA PRO A 41 -5.95 -2.40 -9.44
C PRO A 41 -5.74 -2.29 -10.97
N LEU A 42 -6.18 -3.32 -11.69
CA LEU A 42 -5.95 -3.40 -13.14
C LEU A 42 -6.56 -2.23 -13.90
N PHE A 43 -7.74 -1.73 -13.50
CA PHE A 43 -8.34 -0.60 -14.21
C PHE A 43 -7.64 0.72 -13.89
N TRP A 44 -6.96 0.84 -12.75
CA TRP A 44 -6.15 2.02 -12.48
C TRP A 44 -4.94 2.04 -13.41
N ARG A 45 -4.26 0.90 -13.59
CA ARG A 45 -3.11 0.76 -14.48
C ARG A 45 -3.43 1.11 -15.95
N VAL A 46 -4.68 0.94 -16.40
CA VAL A 46 -5.05 1.29 -17.79
C VAL A 46 -5.05 2.79 -18.06
N LEU A 47 -5.05 3.63 -17.03
CA LEU A 47 -5.02 5.09 -17.14
C LEU A 47 -3.59 5.61 -17.45
N PHE A 48 -2.57 4.82 -17.15
CA PHE A 48 -1.17 5.27 -17.15
C PHE A 48 -0.30 4.54 -18.18
N GLY A 49 0.82 5.13 -18.54
CA GLY A 49 1.93 4.49 -19.24
C GLY A 49 3.23 4.57 -18.44
N PRO A 50 4.29 3.91 -18.91
CA PRO A 50 5.61 3.96 -18.27
C PRO A 50 6.15 5.39 -18.07
N ASP A 51 5.82 6.30 -18.99
CA ASP A 51 6.27 7.70 -18.95
C ASP A 51 5.58 8.56 -17.88
N ASP A 52 4.54 8.04 -17.23
CA ASP A 52 3.80 8.73 -16.16
C ASP A 52 4.39 8.46 -14.75
N ILE A 53 5.45 7.64 -14.66
CA ILE A 53 6.15 7.37 -13.40
C ILE A 53 6.92 8.61 -12.96
N ARG A 54 6.67 9.05 -11.72
CA ARG A 54 7.37 10.15 -11.05
C ARG A 54 7.80 9.68 -9.67
N PHE A 55 8.62 10.48 -8.98
CA PHE A 55 9.18 10.12 -7.67
C PHE A 55 8.88 11.22 -6.65
N ALA A 56 8.43 10.80 -5.47
CA ALA A 56 8.22 11.66 -4.31
C ALA A 56 9.16 11.21 -3.19
N TYR A 57 9.56 12.14 -2.32
CA TYR A 57 10.38 11.80 -1.17
C TYR A 57 9.52 11.21 -0.06
N CYS A 58 10.01 10.18 0.61
CA CYS A 58 9.30 9.57 1.75
C CYS A 58 9.02 10.58 2.86
N ILE A 59 9.94 11.52 3.09
CA ILE A 59 9.79 12.58 4.09
C ILE A 59 8.65 13.57 3.78
N ASP A 60 8.19 13.65 2.53
CA ASP A 60 7.09 14.55 2.15
C ASP A 60 5.70 14.00 2.47
N ASP A 61 5.61 12.77 3.00
CA ASP A 61 4.36 12.19 3.50
C ASP A 61 3.99 12.68 4.91
N PHE A 62 4.93 13.25 5.65
CA PHE A 62 4.71 13.80 6.99
C PHE A 62 4.14 15.22 6.90
N ASP A 63 3.09 15.50 7.68
CA ASP A 63 2.60 16.86 7.88
C ASP A 63 3.36 17.52 9.04
N PRO A 64 4.19 18.55 8.81
CA PRO A 64 4.95 19.19 9.89
C PRO A 64 4.07 19.92 10.91
N ASP A 65 2.82 20.26 10.57
CA ASP A 65 1.89 20.92 11.49
C ASP A 65 1.20 19.92 12.43
N ASP A 66 0.91 18.71 11.94
CA ASP A 66 0.16 17.68 12.67
C ASP A 66 1.04 16.53 13.21
N GLU A 67 2.18 16.25 12.57
CA GLU A 67 3.07 15.09 12.79
C GLU A 67 4.52 15.54 13.04
N ALA A 68 4.71 16.72 13.65
CA ALA A 68 6.03 17.29 13.95
C ALA A 68 6.92 16.34 14.77
N ALA A 69 6.35 15.63 15.75
CA ALA A 69 7.10 14.73 16.62
C ALA A 69 7.58 13.48 15.88
N GLU A 70 6.73 12.91 15.02
CA GLU A 70 7.07 11.78 14.17
C GLU A 70 8.13 12.16 13.12
N LEU A 71 8.02 13.36 12.54
CA LEU A 71 9.01 13.90 11.63
C LEU A 71 10.37 14.12 12.32
N ASP A 72 10.38 14.69 13.53
CA ASP A 72 11.60 14.88 14.30
C ASP A 72 12.25 13.54 14.66
N GLU A 73 11.47 12.54 15.11
CA GLU A 73 11.98 11.19 15.41
C GLU A 73 12.54 10.49 14.18
N TYR A 74 11.86 10.62 13.04
CA TYR A 74 12.35 10.14 11.76
C TYR A 74 13.67 10.81 11.39
N LEU A 75 13.77 12.14 11.50
CA LEU A 75 14.99 12.86 11.19
C LEU A 75 16.14 12.49 12.14
N GLU A 76 15.90 12.30 13.44
CA GLU A 76 16.94 11.91 14.39
C GLU A 76 17.51 10.51 14.12
N SER A 77 16.69 9.59 13.62
CA SER A 77 17.06 8.18 13.41
C SER A 77 17.50 7.86 11.97
N ALA A 78 17.01 8.60 10.98
CA ALA A 78 17.23 8.30 9.58
C ALA A 78 18.65 8.62 9.10
N THR A 79 19.26 7.68 8.37
CA THR A 79 20.51 7.91 7.62
C THR A 79 20.29 8.95 6.52
N PRO A 80 21.36 9.57 5.98
CA PRO A 80 21.25 10.46 4.81
C PRO A 80 20.50 9.81 3.63
N GLU A 81 20.75 8.52 3.38
CA GLU A 81 20.09 7.76 2.32
C GLU A 81 18.59 7.57 2.59
N GLU A 82 18.20 7.31 3.84
CA GLU A 82 16.80 7.18 4.22
C GLU A 82 16.05 8.52 4.06
N ARG A 83 16.68 9.64 4.43
CA ARG A 83 16.09 10.98 4.28
C ARG A 83 15.88 11.37 2.81
N ASP A 84 16.74 10.89 1.93
CA ASP A 84 16.65 11.08 0.48
C ASP A 84 15.89 9.94 -0.24
N ALA A 85 15.34 8.99 0.52
CA ALA A 85 14.57 7.88 -0.03
C ALA A 85 13.34 8.40 -0.77
N ARG A 86 13.06 7.75 -1.90
CA ARG A 86 11.94 8.08 -2.78
C ARG A 86 11.16 6.85 -3.12
N TYR A 87 9.87 7.05 -3.37
CA TYR A 87 8.99 6.03 -3.93
C TYR A 87 8.39 6.54 -5.26
N PRO A 88 8.14 5.64 -6.23
CA PRO A 88 7.54 6.00 -7.49
C PRO A 88 6.03 6.13 -7.35
N TYR A 89 5.43 7.21 -7.83
CA TYR A 89 3.98 7.40 -7.96
C TYR A 89 3.61 7.57 -9.44
N LEU A 90 2.32 7.50 -9.76
CA LEU A 90 1.84 7.73 -11.13
C LEU A 90 1.08 9.05 -11.19
N VAL A 91 1.32 9.86 -12.21
CA VAL A 91 0.51 11.06 -12.45
C VAL A 91 0.37 11.35 -13.93
N THR A 92 -0.84 11.69 -14.35
CA THR A 92 -1.13 12.07 -15.73
C THR A 92 -2.33 13.01 -15.80
N THR A 93 -2.59 13.58 -16.98
CA THR A 93 -3.81 14.39 -17.17
C THR A 93 -5.03 13.49 -17.34
N LYS A 94 -6.20 13.94 -16.89
CA LYS A 94 -7.47 13.24 -17.12
C LYS A 94 -7.70 12.96 -18.61
N ALA A 95 -7.37 13.91 -19.47
CA ALA A 95 -7.48 13.73 -20.92
C ALA A 95 -6.63 12.54 -21.44
N SER A 96 -5.36 12.47 -21.02
CA SER A 96 -4.47 11.35 -21.37
C SER A 96 -4.94 10.02 -20.77
N ALA A 97 -5.39 10.03 -19.52
CA ALA A 97 -5.93 8.86 -18.84
C ALA A 97 -7.14 8.26 -19.58
N LEU A 98 -8.12 9.10 -19.93
CA LEU A 98 -9.32 8.68 -20.63
C LEU A 98 -9.01 8.20 -22.06
N ALA A 99 -8.09 8.87 -22.76
CA ALA A 99 -7.67 8.44 -24.11
C ALA A 99 -7.05 7.03 -24.09
N ARG A 100 -6.18 6.74 -23.11
CA ARG A 100 -5.57 5.41 -22.94
C ARG A 100 -6.61 4.36 -22.54
N ALA A 101 -7.50 4.69 -21.61
CA ALA A 101 -8.58 3.79 -21.22
C ALA A 101 -9.47 3.42 -22.41
N ALA A 102 -9.82 4.39 -23.26
CA ALA A 102 -10.58 4.13 -24.47
C ALA A 102 -9.81 3.21 -25.45
N ALA A 103 -8.52 3.50 -25.69
CA ALA A 103 -7.69 2.72 -26.61
C ALA A 103 -7.46 1.27 -26.16
N ARG A 104 -7.43 1.02 -24.85
CA ARG A 104 -7.14 -0.30 -24.26
C ARG A 104 -8.40 -1.14 -24.00
N ARG A 105 -9.59 -0.52 -24.07
CA ARG A 105 -10.87 -1.10 -23.67
C ARG A 105 -11.14 -2.46 -24.29
N GLU A 106 -11.20 -2.55 -25.62
CA GLU A 106 -11.61 -3.78 -26.30
C GLU A 106 -10.64 -4.93 -26.03
N SER A 107 -9.33 -4.66 -26.07
CA SER A 107 -8.30 -5.66 -25.76
C SER A 107 -8.46 -6.19 -24.33
N LEU A 108 -8.65 -5.30 -23.36
CA LEU A 108 -8.78 -5.69 -21.95
C LEU A 108 -10.08 -6.46 -21.69
N VAL A 109 -11.21 -5.98 -22.21
CA VAL A 109 -12.52 -6.63 -22.03
C VAL A 109 -12.54 -8.00 -22.69
N ALA A 110 -11.95 -8.15 -23.89
CA ALA A 110 -11.83 -9.46 -24.53
C ALA A 110 -11.03 -10.47 -23.69
N LEU A 111 -10.02 -9.99 -22.95
CA LEU A 111 -9.19 -10.82 -22.08
C LEU A 111 -9.88 -11.20 -20.76
N LEU A 112 -10.56 -10.26 -20.11
CA LEU A 112 -11.28 -10.48 -18.86
C LEU A 112 -12.62 -11.20 -19.05
N GLY A 113 -13.27 -10.98 -20.20
CA GLY A 113 -14.60 -11.44 -20.56
C GLY A 113 -15.65 -10.32 -20.52
N ASP A 114 -16.66 -10.40 -21.40
CA ASP A 114 -17.66 -9.35 -21.61
C ASP A 114 -18.45 -8.94 -20.36
N ARG A 115 -18.54 -9.82 -19.34
CA ARG A 115 -19.15 -9.46 -18.05
C ARG A 115 -18.46 -8.29 -17.35
N TYR A 116 -17.17 -8.04 -17.62
CA TYR A 116 -16.43 -6.92 -17.04
C TYR A 116 -16.61 -5.61 -17.82
N ARG A 117 -17.31 -5.63 -18.96
CA ARG A 117 -17.53 -4.45 -19.79
C ARG A 117 -18.29 -3.36 -19.02
N THR A 118 -19.39 -3.74 -18.37
CA THR A 118 -20.24 -2.79 -17.62
C THR A 118 -19.49 -2.10 -16.49
N ILE A 119 -18.68 -2.85 -15.72
CA ILE A 119 -17.91 -2.26 -14.61
C ILE A 119 -16.72 -1.45 -15.13
N TYR A 120 -16.09 -1.85 -16.23
CA TYR A 120 -15.03 -1.05 -16.86
C TYR A 120 -15.57 0.29 -17.36
N ASP A 121 -16.69 0.28 -18.07
CA ASP A 121 -17.32 1.50 -18.58
C ASP A 121 -17.72 2.42 -17.42
N ALA A 122 -18.35 1.87 -16.39
CA ALA A 122 -18.72 2.64 -15.21
C ALA A 122 -17.51 3.24 -14.49
N PHE A 123 -16.38 2.52 -14.41
CA PHE A 123 -15.13 3.05 -13.84
C PHE A 123 -14.58 4.20 -14.66
N VAL A 124 -14.53 4.07 -15.99
CA VAL A 124 -14.05 5.13 -16.88
C VAL A 124 -14.97 6.37 -16.81
N ASP A 125 -16.28 6.15 -16.77
CA ASP A 125 -17.27 7.22 -16.61
C ASP A 125 -17.12 7.92 -15.25
N TYR A 126 -16.87 7.17 -14.18
CA TYR A 126 -16.59 7.73 -12.86
C TYR A 126 -15.34 8.61 -12.88
N VAL A 127 -14.23 8.16 -13.47
CA VAL A 127 -13.03 8.98 -13.63
C VAL A 127 -13.33 10.24 -14.47
N ALA A 128 -14.13 10.12 -15.53
CA ALA A 128 -14.48 11.25 -16.38
C ALA A 128 -15.28 12.34 -15.63
N ALA A 129 -16.25 11.91 -14.81
CA ALA A 129 -17.17 12.78 -14.08
C ALA A 129 -16.55 13.36 -12.81
N ALA A 130 -15.97 12.50 -11.96
CA ALA A 130 -15.59 12.88 -10.59
C ALA A 130 -14.19 13.51 -10.51
N PHE A 131 -13.25 13.14 -11.39
CA PHE A 131 -11.88 13.63 -11.30
C PHE A 131 -11.75 15.01 -11.97
N GLY A 132 -10.90 15.87 -11.41
CA GLY A 132 -10.44 17.14 -11.96
C GLY A 132 -9.47 16.98 -13.14
N GLU A 133 -8.49 17.89 -13.23
CA GLU A 133 -7.55 17.92 -14.36
C GLU A 133 -6.54 16.77 -14.34
N PHE A 134 -6.16 16.31 -13.14
CA PHE A 134 -5.12 15.31 -12.96
C PHE A 134 -5.69 14.05 -12.30
N VAL A 135 -5.02 12.94 -12.60
CA VAL A 135 -5.25 11.62 -12.01
C VAL A 135 -3.91 11.13 -11.47
N LEU A 136 -3.87 10.75 -10.19
CA LEU A 136 -2.65 10.35 -9.52
C LEU A 136 -2.84 9.05 -8.73
N VAL A 137 -1.82 8.19 -8.73
CA VAL A 137 -1.76 7.02 -7.84
C VAL A 137 -0.68 7.20 -6.79
N ARG A 138 -1.09 7.31 -5.52
CA ARG A 138 -0.22 7.28 -4.35
C ARG A 138 0.15 5.86 -4.01
N THR A 139 1.45 5.58 -3.92
CA THR A 139 2.02 4.24 -3.77
C THR A 139 2.88 4.09 -2.52
N SER A 140 2.94 5.09 -1.64
CA SER A 140 3.76 5.04 -0.41
C SER A 140 3.41 3.88 0.52
N GLY A 141 2.21 3.31 0.40
CA GLY A 141 1.85 2.09 1.09
C GLY A 141 2.49 0.82 0.54
N LEU A 142 2.99 0.77 -0.70
CA LEU A 142 3.55 -0.46 -1.29
C LEU A 142 4.89 -0.83 -0.61
N PRO A 143 5.08 -2.10 -0.19
CA PRO A 143 6.39 -2.56 0.28
C PRO A 143 7.42 -2.60 -0.87
N ASP A 144 8.69 -2.34 -0.56
CA ASP A 144 9.85 -2.55 -1.46
C ASP A 144 9.89 -1.74 -2.78
N VAL A 145 9.27 -0.56 -2.82
CA VAL A 145 9.30 0.27 -4.04
C VAL A 145 10.65 0.96 -4.30
N SER A 146 11.58 0.94 -3.33
CA SER A 146 12.93 1.46 -3.51
C SER A 146 13.82 0.55 -4.37
N ASP A 147 13.56 -0.76 -4.39
CA ASP A 147 14.39 -1.76 -5.11
C ASP A 147 13.75 -2.27 -6.43
N SER A 148 12.50 -1.90 -6.73
CA SER A 148 11.69 -2.56 -7.78
C SER A 148 11.14 -1.64 -8.88
N ASN A 149 11.77 -0.48 -9.12
CA ASN A 149 11.40 0.44 -10.21
C ASN A 149 11.22 -0.26 -11.56
N ASP A 150 12.10 -1.23 -11.87
CA ASP A 150 12.05 -1.99 -13.11
C ASP A 150 10.81 -2.90 -13.19
N ALA A 151 10.40 -3.51 -12.07
CA ALA A 151 9.19 -4.32 -12.03
C ALA A 151 7.93 -3.46 -12.22
N PHE A 152 7.88 -2.30 -11.56
CA PHE A 152 6.76 -1.38 -11.67
C PHE A 152 6.59 -0.82 -13.10
N ALA A 153 7.70 -0.38 -13.72
CA ALA A 153 7.70 0.05 -15.11
C ALA A 153 7.34 -1.09 -16.07
N THR A 154 7.79 -2.31 -15.78
CA THR A 154 7.47 -3.51 -16.57
C THR A 154 5.98 -3.83 -16.54
N GLU A 155 5.32 -3.72 -15.37
CA GLU A 155 3.88 -3.93 -15.26
C GLU A 155 3.08 -2.92 -16.10
N LEU A 156 3.44 -1.64 -16.05
CA LEU A 156 2.80 -0.60 -16.86
C LEU A 156 3.06 -0.78 -18.35
N ALA A 157 4.27 -1.20 -18.72
CA ALA A 157 4.61 -1.48 -20.11
C ALA A 157 3.74 -2.63 -20.66
N GLN A 158 3.50 -3.68 -19.89
CA GLN A 158 2.63 -4.79 -20.29
C GLN A 158 1.19 -4.31 -20.58
N VAL A 159 0.64 -3.44 -19.73
CA VAL A 159 -0.70 -2.87 -19.94
C VAL A 159 -0.73 -1.91 -21.13
N ALA A 160 0.31 -1.10 -21.32
CA ALA A 160 0.41 -0.18 -22.45
C ALA A 160 0.40 -0.90 -23.81
N ARG A 161 0.93 -2.12 -23.89
CA ARG A 161 0.88 -2.94 -25.12
C ARG A 161 -0.53 -3.34 -25.56
N LEU A 162 -1.54 -3.23 -24.69
CA LEU A 162 -2.94 -3.49 -25.05
C LEU A 162 -3.47 -2.52 -26.13
N GLU A 163 -2.92 -1.31 -26.22
CA GLU A 163 -3.23 -0.33 -27.27
C GLU A 163 -2.86 -0.85 -28.67
N GLN A 164 -1.85 -1.72 -28.74
CA GLN A 164 -1.38 -2.30 -29.99
C GLN A 164 -2.18 -3.55 -30.42
N GLN A 165 -3.23 -3.92 -29.67
CA GLN A 165 -4.04 -5.13 -29.88
C GLN A 165 -3.20 -6.41 -29.96
N ARG A 166 -2.09 -6.44 -29.22
CA ARG A 166 -1.18 -7.60 -29.15
C ARG A 166 -1.61 -8.55 -28.05
N ALA A 167 -1.22 -9.82 -28.20
CA ALA A 167 -1.38 -10.80 -27.13
C ALA A 167 -0.70 -10.30 -25.85
N PRO A 168 -1.33 -10.46 -24.67
CA PRO A 168 -0.73 -10.04 -23.41
C PRO A 168 0.54 -10.84 -23.11
N GLU A 169 1.50 -10.20 -22.47
CA GLU A 169 2.68 -10.87 -21.96
C GLU A 169 2.33 -11.85 -20.82
N ALA A 170 3.26 -12.75 -20.50
CA ALA A 170 3.02 -13.84 -19.56
C ALA A 170 2.53 -13.37 -18.18
N GLY A 171 3.06 -12.25 -17.67
CA GLY A 171 2.68 -11.66 -16.38
C GLY A 171 1.22 -11.22 -16.37
N LEU A 172 0.86 -10.29 -17.25
CA LEU A 172 -0.51 -9.81 -17.42
C LEU A 172 -1.50 -10.95 -17.74
N ALA A 173 -1.10 -11.91 -18.59
CA ALA A 173 -1.91 -13.07 -18.91
C ALA A 173 -2.16 -13.99 -17.70
N GLN A 174 -1.20 -14.13 -16.79
CA GLN A 174 -1.37 -14.86 -15.54
C GLN A 174 -2.31 -14.13 -14.59
N GLU A 175 -2.17 -12.81 -14.45
CA GLU A 175 -3.05 -11.99 -13.63
C GLU A 175 -4.51 -12.07 -14.12
N ILE A 176 -4.74 -11.89 -15.42
CA ILE A 176 -6.08 -12.03 -16.02
C ILE A 176 -6.68 -13.41 -15.75
N ARG A 177 -5.88 -14.48 -15.87
CA ARG A 177 -6.33 -15.84 -15.53
C ARG A 177 -6.70 -15.98 -14.05
N ALA A 178 -5.98 -15.31 -13.15
CA ALA A 178 -6.30 -15.29 -11.74
C ALA A 178 -7.62 -14.53 -11.48
N LEU A 179 -7.79 -13.34 -12.06
CA LEU A 179 -9.01 -12.53 -11.95
C LEU A 179 -10.25 -13.28 -12.46
N ARG A 180 -10.12 -14.02 -13.56
CA ARG A 180 -11.22 -14.84 -14.11
C ARG A 180 -11.64 -16.02 -13.23
N ARG A 181 -10.77 -16.46 -12.31
CA ARG A 181 -11.04 -17.57 -11.40
C ARG A 181 -11.43 -17.11 -10.00
N ALA A 182 -11.15 -15.86 -9.65
CA ALA A 182 -11.48 -15.28 -8.37
C ALA A 182 -13.00 -15.18 -8.20
N ALA A 183 -13.46 -15.17 -6.95
CA ALA A 183 -14.84 -14.84 -6.64
C ALA A 183 -15.16 -13.42 -7.12
N ASP A 184 -16.38 -13.19 -7.59
CA ASP A 184 -16.74 -11.93 -8.26
C ASP A 184 -16.40 -10.69 -7.43
N ALA A 185 -16.65 -10.72 -6.12
CA ALA A 185 -16.35 -9.61 -5.22
C ALA A 185 -14.83 -9.37 -5.02
N ASP A 186 -14.00 -10.40 -5.13
CA ASP A 186 -12.54 -10.25 -5.10
C ASP A 186 -12.02 -9.73 -6.43
N ALA A 187 -12.56 -10.22 -7.54
CA ALA A 187 -12.19 -9.75 -8.87
C ALA A 187 -12.55 -8.27 -9.08
N VAL A 188 -13.71 -7.81 -8.58
CA VAL A 188 -14.09 -6.39 -8.59
C VAL A 188 -13.12 -5.54 -7.76
N TRP A 189 -12.81 -5.97 -6.54
CA TRP A 189 -11.84 -5.29 -5.68
C TRP A 189 -10.48 -5.15 -6.37
N ARG A 190 -9.99 -6.23 -6.97
CA ARG A 190 -8.70 -6.27 -7.66
C ARG A 190 -8.65 -5.52 -8.99
N THR A 191 -9.81 -5.19 -9.57
CA THR A 191 -9.89 -4.42 -10.82
C THR A 191 -10.15 -2.95 -10.58
N THR A 192 -10.94 -2.58 -9.55
CA THR A 192 -11.46 -1.21 -9.38
C THR A 192 -11.08 -0.50 -8.09
N GLY A 193 -10.64 -1.21 -7.05
CA GLY A 193 -10.51 -0.66 -5.70
C GLY A 193 -11.87 -0.38 -5.04
N VAL A 194 -11.87 0.36 -3.93
CA VAL A 194 -13.08 0.80 -3.18
C VAL A 194 -13.08 2.30 -3.11
N GLY A 195 -14.26 2.91 -3.23
CA GLY A 195 -14.49 4.32 -2.98
C GLY A 195 -15.55 4.51 -1.92
N ASP A 196 -15.91 5.77 -1.69
CA ASP A 196 -17.04 6.09 -0.83
C ASP A 196 -18.36 5.92 -1.59
N ALA A 197 -19.04 4.81 -1.32
CA ALA A 197 -20.36 4.52 -1.89
C ALA A 197 -21.49 5.39 -1.31
N HIS A 198 -21.18 6.18 -0.27
CA HIS A 198 -22.11 7.08 0.41
C HIS A 198 -21.81 8.55 0.12
N ALA A 199 -20.84 8.86 -0.76
CA ALA A 199 -20.55 10.22 -1.16
C ALA A 199 -21.80 10.91 -1.75
N ASP A 200 -22.03 12.16 -1.36
CA ASP A 200 -23.15 12.97 -1.86
C ASP A 200 -22.99 13.31 -3.35
N VAL A 201 -21.75 13.38 -3.82
CA VAL A 201 -21.37 13.67 -5.21
C VAL A 201 -20.55 12.49 -5.74
N ASP A 202 -20.97 11.94 -6.88
CA ASP A 202 -20.31 10.84 -7.59
C ASP A 202 -19.89 9.65 -6.68
N PRO A 203 -20.83 8.91 -6.07
CA PRO A 203 -20.48 7.76 -5.25
C PRO A 203 -19.85 6.63 -6.07
N TRP A 204 -18.80 6.01 -5.52
CA TRP A 204 -18.20 4.81 -6.11
C TRP A 204 -18.28 3.59 -5.18
N PRO A 205 -18.89 2.48 -5.62
CA PRO A 205 -19.66 2.34 -6.86
C PRO A 205 -21.02 3.03 -6.74
N SER A 206 -21.59 3.43 -7.87
CA SER A 206 -22.93 4.00 -7.91
C SER A 206 -23.99 2.95 -7.57
N ARG A 207 -25.17 3.37 -7.08
CA ARG A 207 -26.28 2.44 -6.79
C ARG A 207 -26.69 1.64 -8.03
N ALA A 208 -26.80 2.29 -9.18
CA ALA A 208 -27.13 1.62 -10.44
C ALA A 208 -26.09 0.56 -10.83
N LEU A 209 -24.79 0.82 -10.59
CA LEU A 209 -23.74 -0.16 -10.83
C LEU A 209 -23.83 -1.33 -9.84
N ALA A 210 -24.07 -1.06 -8.56
CA ALA A 210 -24.25 -2.11 -7.56
C ALA A 210 -25.48 -2.98 -7.85
N ASP A 211 -26.58 -2.41 -8.37
CA ASP A 211 -27.77 -3.16 -8.77
C ASP A 211 -27.51 -4.03 -10.02
N ALA A 212 -26.80 -3.49 -11.01
CA ALA A 212 -26.46 -4.20 -12.25
C ALA A 212 -25.34 -5.24 -12.05
N PHE A 213 -24.45 -5.01 -11.09
CA PHE A 213 -23.31 -5.85 -10.77
C PHE A 213 -23.19 -6.00 -9.24
N PRO A 214 -23.94 -6.93 -8.61
CA PRO A 214 -24.01 -7.06 -7.15
C PRO A 214 -22.67 -7.30 -6.44
N ALA A 215 -21.66 -7.82 -7.15
CA ALA A 215 -20.32 -7.98 -6.61
C ALA A 215 -19.57 -6.64 -6.42
N CYS A 216 -20.08 -5.54 -6.98
CA CYS A 216 -19.67 -4.18 -6.66
C CYS A 216 -20.35 -3.64 -5.41
N ALA A 217 -21.42 -4.26 -4.92
CA ALA A 217 -22.14 -3.72 -3.78
C ALA A 217 -21.18 -3.49 -2.60
N PRO A 218 -21.26 -2.32 -1.92
CA PRO A 218 -20.45 -2.05 -0.76
C PRO A 218 -20.61 -3.21 0.22
N ARG A 219 -19.49 -3.80 0.64
CA ARG A 219 -19.55 -4.85 1.66
C ARG A 219 -20.19 -4.23 2.89
N ALA A 220 -21.29 -4.82 3.36
CA ALA A 220 -21.79 -4.52 4.69
C ALA A 220 -20.57 -4.60 5.61
N ARG A 221 -20.32 -3.53 6.36
CA ARG A 221 -19.24 -3.43 7.34
C ARG A 221 -19.54 -4.44 8.45
N GLN A 222 -19.39 -5.74 8.16
CA GLN A 222 -19.48 -6.81 9.14
C GLN A 222 -18.31 -6.59 10.08
N GLU A 223 -18.61 -5.98 11.23
CA GLU A 223 -17.90 -6.15 12.49
C GLU A 223 -16.37 -6.01 12.44
N VAL A 224 -15.84 -5.11 11.62
CA VAL A 224 -14.53 -4.48 11.92
C VAL A 224 -14.74 -3.28 12.88
N GLU A 225 -15.98 -2.84 13.08
CA GLU A 225 -16.34 -1.84 14.10
C GLU A 225 -16.36 -2.39 15.54
N ALA A 226 -16.29 -3.71 15.76
CA ALA A 226 -15.97 -4.27 17.08
C ALA A 226 -14.47 -4.18 17.43
N ALA A 227 -13.64 -3.72 16.49
CA ALA A 227 -12.25 -3.30 16.70
C ALA A 227 -12.07 -1.79 16.43
N ARG A 228 -13.09 -0.99 16.77
CA ARG A 228 -12.94 0.45 17.01
C ARG A 228 -12.50 0.76 18.45
N ASP A 229 -11.83 -0.17 19.11
CA ASP A 229 -10.65 0.27 19.83
C ASP A 229 -9.67 0.69 18.75
N THR A 230 -9.44 2.00 18.63
CA THR A 230 -8.37 2.57 17.83
C THR A 230 -7.17 1.62 17.83
N PRO A 231 -6.78 1.02 16.68
CA PRO A 231 -5.38 0.73 16.54
C PRO A 231 -4.76 2.11 16.61
N ASP A 232 -3.96 2.37 17.64
CA ASP A 232 -2.88 3.33 17.54
C ASP A 232 -2.43 3.25 16.07
N LYS A 233 -2.49 4.37 15.32
CA LYS A 233 -1.56 4.59 14.20
C LYS A 233 -0.26 3.94 14.64
N PRO A 234 0.47 3.15 13.83
CA PRO A 234 1.77 2.64 14.27
C PRO A 234 2.60 3.86 14.64
N ARG A 235 2.52 4.24 15.92
CA ARG A 235 3.42 5.14 16.56
C ARG A 235 4.68 4.37 16.33
N TYR A 236 5.56 5.00 15.57
CA TYR A 236 6.95 4.66 15.55
C TYR A 236 7.40 4.73 17.02
N ARG A 237 7.14 3.65 17.75
CA ARG A 237 7.37 3.47 19.18
C ARG A 237 7.91 2.05 19.37
N GLU A 238 8.75 1.65 18.42
CA GLU A 238 9.75 0.63 18.59
C GLU A 238 11.09 1.37 18.69
N GLY A 239 11.52 1.73 19.90
CA GLY A 239 12.75 2.53 20.00
C GLY A 239 13.42 2.64 21.37
N ARG A 240 12.68 2.53 22.48
CA ARG A 240 13.31 2.59 23.82
C ARG A 240 13.06 1.38 24.70
N LEU A 241 11.85 0.82 24.70
CA LEU A 241 11.56 -0.35 25.52
C LEU A 241 12.16 -1.63 24.93
N ASP A 242 12.09 -1.82 23.60
CA ASP A 242 12.73 -2.98 22.96
C ASP A 242 14.26 -2.90 22.96
N LYS A 243 14.85 -1.73 22.71
CA LYS A 243 16.30 -1.54 22.91
C LYS A 243 16.71 -1.80 24.36
N ALA A 244 15.94 -1.32 25.35
CA ALA A 244 16.24 -1.60 26.76
C ALA A 244 16.08 -3.09 27.09
N LEU A 245 15.06 -3.77 26.55
CA LEU A 245 14.86 -5.20 26.75
C LEU A 245 15.97 -6.02 26.09
N GLU A 246 16.42 -5.60 24.90
CA GLU A 246 17.53 -6.20 24.15
C GLU A 246 18.85 -6.02 24.92
N TRP A 247 19.13 -4.82 25.44
CA TRP A 247 20.29 -4.57 26.31
C TRP A 247 20.21 -5.35 27.64
N VAL A 248 19.01 -5.51 28.22
CA VAL A 248 18.81 -6.35 29.42
C VAL A 248 19.06 -7.82 29.08
N ALA A 249 18.58 -8.32 27.95
CA ALA A 249 18.81 -9.69 27.52
C ALA A 249 20.30 -9.95 27.28
N VAL A 250 20.98 -9.06 26.55
CA VAL A 250 22.43 -9.11 26.33
C VAL A 250 23.18 -9.06 27.66
N GLY A 251 22.76 -8.20 28.60
CA GLY A 251 23.33 -8.11 29.94
C GLY A 251 23.16 -9.39 30.75
N VAL A 252 21.98 -10.03 30.70
CA VAL A 252 21.70 -11.30 31.38
C VAL A 252 22.54 -12.43 30.79
N PHE A 253 22.68 -12.49 29.46
CA PHE A 253 23.53 -13.49 28.80
C PHE A 253 25.01 -13.29 29.13
N ALA A 254 25.51 -12.06 29.07
CA ALA A 254 26.88 -11.73 29.43
C ALA A 254 27.17 -12.05 30.92
N ALA A 255 26.26 -11.69 31.83
CA ALA A 255 26.39 -11.98 33.25
C ALA A 255 26.33 -13.48 33.57
N ALA A 256 25.45 -14.23 32.90
CA ALA A 256 25.37 -15.69 33.06
C ALA A 256 26.65 -16.36 32.55
N PHE A 257 27.18 -15.93 31.40
CA PHE A 257 28.40 -16.47 30.83
C PHE A 257 29.64 -16.13 31.68
N LEU A 258 29.88 -14.85 31.99
CA LEU A 258 31.02 -14.44 32.80
C LEU A 258 30.94 -14.96 34.24
N GLY A 259 29.75 -14.94 34.86
CA GLY A 259 29.57 -15.44 36.22
C GLY A 259 29.85 -16.94 36.34
N THR A 260 29.41 -17.71 35.34
CA THR A 260 29.69 -19.16 35.29
C THR A 260 31.17 -19.42 35.03
N TRP A 261 31.79 -18.65 34.13
CA TRP A 261 33.21 -18.79 33.82
C TRP A 261 34.11 -18.44 35.01
N ILE A 262 33.86 -17.31 35.69
CA ILE A 262 34.64 -16.92 36.89
C ILE A 262 34.55 -17.97 38.00
N LYS A 263 33.39 -18.61 38.16
CA LYS A 263 33.16 -19.58 39.25
C LYS A 263 33.70 -20.97 38.93
N THR A 264 33.72 -21.38 37.66
CA THR A 264 34.03 -22.76 37.27
C THR A 264 35.28 -22.91 36.42
N ASN A 265 35.84 -21.80 35.92
CA ASN A 265 36.93 -21.73 34.93
C ASN A 265 36.69 -22.58 33.67
N SER A 266 35.44 -22.95 33.39
CA SER A 266 35.07 -23.85 32.30
C SER A 266 34.20 -23.13 31.27
N ILE A 267 34.75 -22.98 30.07
CA ILE A 267 34.08 -22.37 28.92
C ILE A 267 32.88 -23.23 28.49
N TRP A 268 33.03 -24.56 28.51
CA TRP A 268 31.96 -25.48 28.11
C TRP A 268 30.73 -25.42 29.02
N LEU A 269 30.94 -25.31 30.34
CA LEU A 269 29.84 -25.13 31.29
C LEU A 269 29.14 -23.78 31.09
N SER A 270 29.88 -22.73 30.76
CA SER A 270 29.33 -21.39 30.50
C SER A 270 28.46 -21.37 29.23
N ILE A 271 28.88 -22.07 28.18
CA ILE A 271 28.07 -22.26 26.96
C ILE A 271 26.79 -23.04 27.27
N LEU A 272 26.89 -24.14 28.02
CA LEU A 272 25.74 -24.98 28.35
C LEU A 272 24.68 -24.23 29.18
N VAL A 273 25.11 -23.43 30.15
CA VAL A 273 24.22 -22.59 30.97
C VAL A 273 23.52 -21.52 30.12
N THR A 274 24.25 -20.89 29.20
CA THR A 274 23.70 -19.87 28.29
C THR A 274 22.62 -20.47 27.38
N LEU A 275 22.83 -21.69 26.86
CA LEU A 275 21.82 -22.41 26.07
C LEU A 275 20.56 -22.74 26.86
N VAL A 276 20.71 -23.17 28.13
CA VAL A 276 19.56 -23.44 29.01
C VAL A 276 18.74 -22.17 29.28
N VAL A 277 19.41 -21.04 29.56
CA VAL A 277 18.74 -19.74 29.75
C VAL A 277 18.00 -19.30 28.48
N THR A 278 18.62 -19.48 27.31
CA THR A 278 17.99 -19.18 26.00
C THR A 278 16.74 -20.02 25.78
N GLY A 279 16.80 -21.31 26.07
CA GLY A 279 15.67 -22.23 25.92
C GLY A 279 14.48 -21.86 26.82
N LEU A 280 14.75 -21.45 28.07
CA LEU A 280 13.70 -20.98 28.99
C LEU A 280 13.06 -19.67 28.52
N PHE A 281 13.85 -18.77 27.92
CA PHE A 281 13.38 -17.50 27.39
C PHE A 281 12.43 -17.70 26.20
N ILE A 282 12.84 -18.54 25.23
CA ILE A 282 12.02 -18.90 24.06
C ILE A 282 10.72 -19.59 24.51
N TRP A 283 10.80 -20.52 25.47
CA TRP A 283 9.61 -21.20 26.00
C TRP A 283 8.65 -20.24 26.70
N GLY A 284 9.15 -19.26 27.46
CA GLY A 284 8.34 -18.23 28.11
C GLY A 284 7.58 -17.36 27.11
N ILE A 285 8.23 -16.97 26.00
CA ILE A 285 7.61 -16.20 24.92
C ILE A 285 6.51 -17.00 24.23
N VAL A 286 6.80 -18.24 23.84
CA VAL A 286 5.83 -19.13 23.18
C VAL A 286 4.62 -19.41 24.07
N ARG A 287 4.83 -19.55 25.39
CA ARG A 287 3.74 -19.78 26.34
C ARG A 287 2.85 -18.54 26.52
N MET A 288 3.41 -17.34 26.52
CA MET A 288 2.62 -16.10 26.61
C MET A 288 1.82 -15.82 25.33
N GLN A 289 2.31 -16.25 24.17
CA GLN A 289 1.58 -16.10 22.88
C GLN A 289 0.42 -17.10 22.70
N ARG A 290 0.39 -18.21 23.44
CA ARG A 290 -0.72 -19.20 23.38
C ARG A 290 -1.88 -18.91 24.35
N ILE A 291 -1.72 -17.93 25.25
CA ILE A 291 -2.73 -17.57 26.28
C ILE A 291 -3.52 -16.31 25.86
N LYS A 292 -3.17 -15.69 24.72
CA LYS A 292 -3.98 -14.70 24.02
C LYS A 292 -4.73 -15.37 22.87
#